data_AF-A0A414KG69-F1
#
_entry.id   AF-A0A414KG69-F1
#
_cell.length_a   1.000
_cell.length_b   1.000
_cell.length_c   1.000
_cell.angle_alpha   90.00
_cell.angle_beta   90.00
_cell.angle_gamma   90.00
#
_symmetry.space_group_name_H-M   'P 1'
#
loop_
_entity.id
_entity.type
_entity.pdbx_description
1 polymer ?
#
loop_
_entity_poly.entity_id
_entity_poly.type
_entity_poly.pdbx_seq_one_letter_code
_entity_poly.pdbx_strand_id
1 'polypeptide(L)'
;MRKIIIDCDPGIDDALAIMLAANSPELDILAITTVSGNVPSDMGAANARKVLKQLGRMDIPIYIGEEVPLREEYIDARDTHGMDGLGESFFPEVEGEYEKKNAVDFLTELLEREKISIIALGPMTNLAKVFSRKPELIANVEEMVSMGGSFKSHGNCSPVAEYNYWCDPDAAAVVYDLFAKAGSKIHMIGLDVTREIVLTPNRLEYMCRLDPEMGEFIRKITGFYMDFHWEQEGIIGCVINDPLAVAYFIDRSMCDGFDSFTVVATDGVCRGQTVVDSMNFWKKEPNSRILTETDSERFFAFFMERVLRKNDGSRWKKDEFKLLHEL
;
A
#
# COMPACT_ATOMS: atom_id res chain seq x y z
N MET A 1 -0.32 16.58 12.90
CA MET A 1 0.17 15.47 12.08
C MET A 1 -0.31 14.17 12.71
N ARG A 2 -0.76 13.23 11.89
CA ARG A 2 -1.20 11.90 12.31
C ARG A 2 0.02 11.00 12.33
N LYS A 3 0.27 10.33 13.44
CA LYS A 3 1.40 9.39 13.58
C LYS A 3 1.05 8.10 12.88
N ILE A 4 1.91 7.70 11.93
CA ILE A 4 1.68 6.51 11.13
C ILE A 4 2.88 5.59 11.10
N ILE A 5 2.58 4.31 10.89
CA ILE A 5 3.48 3.32 10.31
C ILE A 5 3.01 2.99 8.90
N ILE A 6 3.96 2.80 8.01
CA ILE A 6 3.74 2.18 6.70
C ILE A 6 4.34 0.76 6.78
N ASP A 7 3.49 -0.26 6.69
CA ASP A 7 3.90 -1.68 6.66
C ASP A 7 3.72 -2.18 5.22
N CYS A 8 4.82 -2.43 4.52
CA CYS A 8 4.81 -2.53 3.06
C CYS A 8 5.85 -3.53 2.56
N ASP A 9 5.83 -3.85 1.27
CA ASP A 9 6.73 -4.80 0.61
C ASP A 9 7.35 -4.15 -0.63
N PRO A 10 8.16 -3.09 -0.46
CA PRO A 10 8.36 -2.06 -1.48
C PRO A 10 8.65 -2.53 -2.90
N GLY A 11 7.56 -2.62 -3.66
CA GLY A 11 7.49 -2.70 -5.10
C GLY A 11 7.33 -1.32 -5.73
N ILE A 12 6.66 -1.29 -6.89
CA ILE A 12 6.59 -0.10 -7.75
C ILE A 12 5.56 0.89 -7.21
N ASP A 13 4.37 0.42 -6.85
CA ASP A 13 3.30 1.24 -6.29
C ASP A 13 3.52 1.57 -4.80
N ASP A 14 4.14 0.69 -4.01
CA ASP A 14 4.60 1.03 -2.65
C ASP A 14 5.54 2.24 -2.66
N ALA A 15 6.47 2.28 -3.62
CA ALA A 15 7.39 3.40 -3.77
C ALA A 15 6.63 4.71 -4.00
N LEU A 16 5.61 4.70 -4.86
CA LEU A 16 4.74 5.85 -5.08
C LEU A 16 3.93 6.22 -3.82
N ALA A 17 3.51 5.23 -3.03
CA ALA A 17 2.81 5.46 -1.76
C ALA A 17 3.72 6.09 -0.70
N ILE A 18 4.97 5.63 -0.59
CA ILE A 18 6.00 6.23 0.28
C ILE A 18 6.28 7.67 -0.18
N MET A 19 6.39 7.92 -1.48
CA MET A 19 6.57 9.26 -2.03
C MET A 19 5.42 10.19 -1.68
N LEU A 20 4.18 9.71 -1.80
CA LEU A 20 2.98 10.45 -1.43
C LEU A 20 2.99 10.75 0.08
N ALA A 21 3.23 9.74 0.91
CA ALA A 21 3.18 9.85 2.36
C ALA A 21 4.26 10.79 2.90
N ALA A 22 5.51 10.61 2.48
CA ALA A 22 6.66 11.39 2.97
C ALA A 22 6.60 12.87 2.54
N ASN A 23 5.83 13.17 1.49
CA ASN A 23 5.57 14.53 1.03
C ASN A 23 4.26 15.14 1.57
N SER A 24 3.49 14.41 2.37
CA SER A 24 2.19 14.84 2.90
C SER A 24 2.33 15.42 4.31
N PRO A 25 2.14 16.74 4.51
CA PRO A 25 2.35 17.41 5.80
C PRO A 25 1.33 17.00 6.88
N GLU A 26 0.29 16.26 6.51
CA GLU A 26 -0.69 15.70 7.44
C GLU A 26 -0.12 14.53 8.23
N LEU A 27 0.96 13.89 7.74
CA LEU A 27 1.50 12.62 8.23
C LEU A 27 2.84 12.82 8.95
N ASP A 28 2.99 12.11 10.07
CA ASP A 28 4.23 11.92 10.80
C ASP A 28 4.61 10.44 10.71
N ILE A 29 5.51 10.11 9.78
CA ILE A 29 5.93 8.73 9.53
C ILE A 29 6.96 8.36 10.59
N LEU A 30 6.55 7.53 11.55
CA LEU A 30 7.42 7.10 12.64
C LEU A 30 8.43 6.07 12.17
N ALA A 31 8.02 5.19 11.27
CA ALA A 31 8.89 4.22 10.59
C ALA A 31 8.20 3.62 9.37
N ILE A 32 9.01 3.00 8.54
CA ILE A 32 8.58 2.03 7.52
C ILE A 32 8.97 0.63 8.02
N THR A 33 8.04 -0.30 8.00
CA THR A 33 8.29 -1.71 8.26
C THR A 33 8.16 -2.49 6.96
N THR A 34 9.10 -3.39 6.68
CA THR A 34 9.03 -4.21 5.46
C THR A 34 8.60 -5.64 5.75
N VAL A 35 7.91 -6.25 4.79
CA VAL A 35 7.44 -7.65 4.83
C VAL A 35 7.71 -8.31 3.48
N SER A 36 7.81 -9.64 3.45
CA SER A 36 7.90 -10.40 2.20
C SER A 36 6.57 -10.34 1.44
N GLY A 37 6.64 -9.99 0.16
CA GLY A 37 5.49 -9.93 -0.75
C GLY A 37 5.99 -9.78 -2.18
N ASN A 38 5.82 -8.61 -2.79
CA ASN A 38 6.32 -8.28 -4.13
C ASN A 38 7.80 -8.67 -4.29
N VAL A 39 8.59 -8.40 -3.25
CA VAL A 39 10.00 -8.79 -3.12
C VAL A 39 10.31 -9.31 -1.71
N PRO A 40 11.44 -10.01 -1.54
CA PRO A 40 11.95 -10.35 -0.20
C PRO A 40 12.04 -9.12 0.70
N SER A 41 11.78 -9.27 1.99
CA SER A 41 11.63 -8.13 2.92
C SER A 41 12.87 -7.25 3.02
N ASP A 42 14.08 -7.81 2.87
CA ASP A 42 15.35 -7.10 2.85
C ASP A 42 15.56 -6.30 1.55
N MET A 43 15.18 -6.86 0.41
CA MET A 43 15.13 -6.17 -0.88
C MET A 43 14.11 -5.03 -0.84
N GLY A 44 12.93 -5.26 -0.26
CA GLY A 44 11.93 -4.22 -0.03
C GLY A 44 12.50 -3.07 0.81
N ALA A 45 13.28 -3.36 1.86
CA ALA A 45 13.93 -2.32 2.65
C ALA A 45 14.96 -1.51 1.85
N ALA A 46 15.71 -2.16 0.95
CA ALA A 46 16.61 -1.47 0.03
C ALA A 46 15.84 -0.56 -0.95
N ASN A 47 14.69 -1.01 -1.46
CA ASN A 47 13.84 -0.23 -2.35
C ASN A 47 13.22 0.98 -1.64
N ALA A 48 12.65 0.81 -0.44
CA ALA A 48 12.19 1.95 0.37
C ALA A 48 13.32 2.95 0.63
N ARG A 49 14.54 2.48 0.92
CA ARG A 49 15.69 3.37 1.14
C ARG A 49 16.07 4.17 -0.11
N LYS A 50 16.03 3.58 -1.30
CA LYS A 50 16.25 4.28 -2.58
C LYS A 50 15.23 5.42 -2.76
N VAL A 51 13.96 5.15 -2.44
CA VAL A 51 12.89 6.16 -2.47
C VAL A 51 13.12 7.27 -1.44
N LEU A 52 13.40 6.93 -0.18
CA LEU A 52 13.70 7.92 0.86
C LEU A 52 14.92 8.79 0.52
N LYS A 53 15.95 8.21 -0.12
CA LYS A 53 17.12 8.93 -0.58
C LYS A 53 16.75 9.95 -1.65
N GLN A 54 15.94 9.57 -2.63
CA GLN A 54 15.44 10.47 -3.68
C GLN A 54 14.64 11.64 -3.09
N LEU A 55 13.87 11.37 -2.03
CA LEU A 55 13.05 12.38 -1.35
C LEU A 55 13.82 13.25 -0.35
N GLY A 56 15.10 12.92 -0.08
CA GLY A 56 15.87 13.57 0.99
C GLY A 56 15.32 13.29 2.40
N ARG A 57 14.61 12.16 2.59
CA ARG A 57 13.92 11.76 3.83
C ARG A 57 14.58 10.56 4.52
N MET A 58 15.90 10.53 4.55
CA MET A 58 16.70 9.49 5.22
C MET A 58 16.57 9.54 6.76
N ASP A 59 15.81 10.49 7.31
CA ASP A 59 15.43 10.57 8.71
C ASP A 59 14.39 9.52 9.12
N ILE A 60 13.65 8.94 8.17
CA ILE A 60 12.63 7.91 8.44
C ILE A 60 13.32 6.55 8.62
N PRO A 61 13.20 5.89 9.78
CA PRO A 61 13.82 4.59 10.02
C PRO A 61 13.08 3.48 9.27
N ILE A 62 13.83 2.47 8.84
CA ILE A 62 13.32 1.26 8.18
C ILE A 62 13.65 0.04 9.05
N TYR A 63 12.64 -0.75 9.38
CA TYR A 63 12.76 -2.01 10.11
C TYR A 63 12.40 -3.18 9.20
N ILE A 64 13.32 -4.13 9.03
CA ILE A 64 13.07 -5.34 8.24
C ILE A 64 12.23 -6.30 9.08
N GLY A 65 11.13 -6.77 8.51
CA GLY A 65 10.18 -7.67 9.15
C GLY A 65 10.26 -9.09 8.64
N GLU A 66 9.11 -9.71 8.51
CA GLU A 66 8.97 -11.12 8.21
C GLU A 66 9.35 -11.46 6.77
N GLU A 67 10.06 -12.58 6.62
CA GLU A 67 10.63 -13.06 5.34
C GLU A 67 9.74 -14.08 4.64
N VAL A 68 8.79 -14.68 5.34
CA VAL A 68 7.88 -15.71 4.81
C VAL A 68 6.48 -15.56 5.39
N PRO A 69 5.43 -15.92 4.62
CA PRO A 69 4.06 -16.03 5.12
C PRO A 69 3.93 -16.95 6.34
N LEU A 70 2.83 -16.84 7.10
CA LEU A 70 2.61 -17.65 8.30
C LEU A 70 2.58 -19.15 8.05
N ARG A 71 2.10 -19.57 6.87
CA ARG A 71 1.86 -20.98 6.54
C ARG A 71 2.23 -21.33 5.10
N GLU A 72 1.93 -20.46 4.16
CA GLU A 72 2.15 -20.70 2.74
C GLU A 72 3.64 -20.65 2.38
N GLU A 73 4.00 -21.28 1.26
CA GLU A 73 5.32 -21.07 0.66
C GLU A 73 5.37 -19.65 0.09
N TYR A 74 6.47 -18.94 0.36
CA TYR A 74 6.67 -17.60 -0.16
C TYR A 74 6.87 -17.63 -1.68
N ILE A 75 6.05 -16.89 -2.40
CA ILE A 75 6.15 -16.68 -3.85
C ILE A 75 6.20 -15.18 -4.08
N ASP A 76 7.36 -14.70 -4.53
CA ASP A 76 7.55 -13.29 -4.87
C ASP A 76 6.83 -12.90 -6.17
N ALA A 77 6.67 -11.59 -6.40
CA ALA A 77 6.07 -11.04 -7.62
C ALA A 77 7.11 -10.29 -8.48
N ARG A 78 8.37 -10.75 -8.51
CA ARG A 78 9.41 -10.11 -9.35
C ARG A 78 9.12 -10.18 -10.84
N ASP A 79 8.31 -11.14 -11.29
CA ASP A 79 7.79 -11.19 -12.66
C ASP A 79 6.90 -9.96 -12.99
N THR A 80 6.33 -9.31 -11.97
CA THR A 80 5.49 -8.11 -12.06
C THR A 80 6.25 -6.83 -11.72
N HIS A 81 7.18 -6.88 -10.77
CA HIS A 81 7.90 -5.72 -10.25
C HIS A 81 9.34 -5.57 -10.77
N GLY A 82 9.79 -6.47 -11.64
CA GLY A 82 11.17 -6.56 -12.12
C GLY A 82 12.08 -7.28 -11.13
N MET A 83 13.23 -7.77 -11.62
CA MET A 83 14.17 -8.53 -10.79
C MET A 83 14.85 -7.70 -9.69
N ASP A 84 14.90 -6.38 -9.84
CA ASP A 84 15.34 -5.44 -8.80
C ASP A 84 14.19 -5.00 -7.87
N GLY A 85 12.96 -5.46 -8.12
CA GLY A 85 11.76 -5.11 -7.37
C GLY A 85 11.23 -3.69 -7.61
N LEU A 86 11.88 -2.92 -8.49
CA LEU A 86 11.57 -1.51 -8.68
C LEU A 86 11.59 -1.15 -10.17
N GLY A 87 11.01 -2.01 -10.98
CA GLY A 87 10.73 -1.79 -12.39
C GLY A 87 11.95 -1.80 -13.29
N GLU A 88 13.00 -2.55 -12.92
CA GLU A 88 14.29 -2.54 -13.62
C GLU A 88 14.86 -1.12 -13.72
N SER A 89 14.68 -0.33 -12.66
CA SER A 89 15.20 1.03 -12.56
C SER A 89 16.73 1.07 -12.50
N PHE A 90 17.36 -0.01 -12.03
CA PHE A 90 18.81 -0.13 -11.79
C PHE A 90 19.38 1.04 -10.96
N PHE A 91 18.59 1.58 -10.04
CA PHE A 91 19.09 2.62 -9.14
C PHE A 91 20.24 2.10 -8.28
N PRO A 92 21.26 2.94 -8.02
CA PRO A 92 22.40 2.54 -7.23
C PRO A 92 21.96 2.19 -5.80
N GLU A 93 22.70 1.25 -5.19
CA GLU A 93 22.52 0.92 -3.78
C GLU A 93 22.77 2.14 -2.89
N VAL A 94 21.97 2.25 -1.83
CA VAL A 94 22.09 3.33 -0.84
C VAL A 94 22.73 2.78 0.41
N GLU A 95 24.01 3.12 0.61
CA GLU A 95 24.79 2.71 1.78
C GLU A 95 24.13 3.18 3.09
N GLY A 96 24.27 2.35 4.13
CA GLY A 96 23.76 2.62 5.48
C GLY A 96 23.37 1.34 6.22
N GLU A 97 23.29 1.39 7.54
CA GLU A 97 22.76 0.28 8.34
C GLU A 97 21.23 0.40 8.46
N TYR A 98 20.52 -0.71 8.31
CA TYR A 98 19.10 -0.79 8.70
C TYR A 98 19.01 -0.89 10.22
N GLU A 99 17.82 -0.62 10.75
CA GLU A 99 17.57 -0.82 12.17
C GLU A 99 17.74 -2.30 12.53
N LYS A 100 18.48 -2.56 13.63
CA LYS A 100 18.84 -3.94 14.03
C LYS A 100 17.66 -4.72 14.61
N LYS A 101 16.64 -4.00 15.07
CA LYS A 101 15.43 -4.60 15.62
C LYS A 101 14.55 -5.07 14.46
N ASN A 102 13.93 -6.24 14.61
CA ASN A 102 12.95 -6.70 13.62
C ASN A 102 11.66 -5.87 13.71
N ALA A 103 10.95 -5.71 12.58
CA ALA A 103 9.71 -4.95 12.49
C ALA A 103 8.65 -5.38 13.53
N VAL A 104 8.46 -6.68 13.76
CA VAL A 104 7.45 -7.20 14.70
C VAL A 104 7.73 -6.72 16.13
N ASP A 105 9.00 -6.80 16.57
CA ASP A 105 9.39 -6.36 17.91
C ASP A 105 9.31 -4.83 18.04
N PHE A 106 9.71 -4.10 16.99
CA PHE A 106 9.56 -2.65 16.94
C PHE A 106 8.10 -2.21 17.04
N LEU A 107 7.21 -2.79 16.22
CA LEU A 107 5.77 -2.48 16.22
C LEU A 107 5.14 -2.80 17.57
N THR A 108 5.52 -3.93 18.17
CA THR A 108 5.05 -4.32 19.50
C THR A 108 5.43 -3.27 20.55
N GLU A 109 6.70 -2.87 20.60
CA GLU A 109 7.17 -1.86 21.57
C GLU A 109 6.56 -0.47 21.31
N LEU A 110 6.36 -0.10 20.05
CA LEU A 110 5.76 1.18 19.68
C LEU A 110 4.31 1.24 20.14
N LEU A 111 3.51 0.21 19.83
CA LEU A 111 2.11 0.11 20.23
C LEU A 111 1.93 0.00 21.75
N GLU A 112 2.91 -0.51 22.49
CA GLU A 112 2.89 -0.47 23.97
C GLU A 112 3.02 0.94 24.54
N ARG A 113 3.68 1.84 23.81
CA ARG A 113 4.05 3.18 24.30
C ARG A 113 3.05 4.24 23.89
N GLU A 114 2.48 4.13 22.70
CA GLU A 114 1.62 5.16 22.16
C GLU A 114 0.60 4.61 21.16
N LYS A 115 -0.41 5.43 20.88
CA LYS A 115 -1.40 5.13 19.85
C LYS A 115 -0.89 5.60 18.50
N ILE A 116 -1.01 4.73 17.49
CA ILE A 116 -0.56 4.99 16.12
C ILE A 116 -1.62 4.54 15.12
N SER A 117 -1.61 5.12 13.92
CA SER A 117 -2.32 4.53 12.79
C SER A 117 -1.39 3.65 11.95
N ILE A 118 -1.93 2.66 11.26
CA ILE A 118 -1.18 1.73 10.42
C ILE A 118 -1.77 1.80 9.01
N ILE A 119 -0.89 1.99 8.03
CA ILE A 119 -1.19 1.83 6.61
C ILE A 119 -0.43 0.59 6.15
N ALA A 120 -1.15 -0.52 5.99
CA ALA A 120 -0.62 -1.77 5.47
C ALA A 120 -0.78 -1.80 3.95
N LEU A 121 0.34 -1.84 3.24
CA LEU A 121 0.43 -1.87 1.79
C LEU A 121 0.85 -3.24 1.26
N GLY A 122 1.36 -4.11 2.15
CA GLY A 122 1.74 -5.49 1.82
C GLY A 122 0.97 -6.56 2.58
N PRO A 123 1.42 -7.84 2.48
CA PRO A 123 0.88 -8.95 3.27
C PRO A 123 0.93 -8.67 4.77
N MET A 124 -0.14 -9.00 5.50
CA MET A 124 -0.28 -8.63 6.92
C MET A 124 0.55 -9.50 7.89
N THR A 125 1.61 -10.17 7.43
CA THR A 125 2.36 -11.16 8.22
C THR A 125 2.98 -10.55 9.47
N ASN A 126 3.60 -9.36 9.35
CA ASN A 126 4.13 -8.60 10.49
C ASN A 126 3.03 -8.35 11.53
N LEU A 127 1.90 -7.80 11.09
CA LEU A 127 0.77 -7.42 11.93
C LEU A 127 0.11 -8.63 12.59
N ALA A 128 -0.07 -9.73 11.84
CA ALA A 128 -0.61 -10.97 12.37
C ALA A 128 0.26 -11.50 13.52
N LYS A 129 1.59 -11.43 13.41
CA LYS A 129 2.49 -11.83 14.50
C LYS A 129 2.43 -10.90 15.70
N VAL A 130 2.37 -9.58 15.50
CA VAL A 130 2.19 -8.62 16.60
C VAL A 130 0.90 -8.91 17.36
N PHE A 131 -0.23 -8.94 16.66
CA PHE A 131 -1.54 -9.05 17.30
C PHE A 131 -1.87 -10.46 17.78
N SER A 132 -1.29 -11.51 17.20
CA SER A 132 -1.41 -12.87 17.77
C SER A 132 -0.66 -13.00 19.10
N ARG A 133 0.48 -12.30 19.24
CA ARG A 133 1.26 -12.30 20.49
C ARG A 133 0.61 -11.44 21.57
N LYS A 134 0.11 -10.25 21.18
CA LYS A 134 -0.50 -9.26 22.10
C LYS A 134 -1.77 -8.64 21.51
N PRO A 135 -2.91 -9.35 21.52
CA PRO A 135 -4.16 -8.86 20.97
C PRO A 135 -4.65 -7.54 21.57
N GLU A 136 -4.31 -7.28 22.84
CA GLU A 136 -4.65 -6.06 23.56
C GLU A 136 -4.07 -4.79 22.91
N LEU A 137 -3.00 -4.90 22.12
CA LEU A 137 -2.38 -3.77 21.43
C LEU A 137 -3.25 -3.20 20.30
N ILE A 138 -4.28 -3.92 19.84
CA ILE A 138 -5.25 -3.38 18.88
C ILE A 138 -5.95 -2.13 19.43
N ALA A 139 -6.11 -2.00 20.75
CA ALA A 139 -6.67 -0.80 21.38
C ALA A 139 -5.80 0.47 21.20
N ASN A 140 -4.54 0.30 20.79
CA ASN A 140 -3.60 1.36 20.49
C ASN A 140 -3.43 1.61 18.98
N VAL A 141 -4.16 0.87 18.13
CA VAL A 141 -4.29 1.19 16.71
C VAL A 141 -5.43 2.20 16.56
N GLU A 142 -5.11 3.46 16.29
CA GLU A 142 -6.12 4.51 16.07
C GLU A 142 -6.92 4.25 14.80
N GLU A 143 -6.24 3.79 13.76
CA GLU A 143 -6.81 3.49 12.48
C GLU A 143 -5.97 2.46 11.74
N MET A 144 -6.62 1.50 11.10
CA MET A 144 -6.01 0.49 10.24
C MET A 144 -6.55 0.65 8.83
N VAL A 145 -5.70 1.09 7.90
CA VAL A 145 -5.97 1.09 6.46
C VAL A 145 -5.13 -0.01 5.83
N SER A 146 -5.75 -0.85 5.01
CA SER A 146 -5.07 -1.91 4.27
C SER A 146 -5.37 -1.79 2.79
N MET A 147 -4.33 -1.67 1.96
CA MET A 147 -4.45 -1.98 0.55
C MET A 147 -4.54 -3.49 0.40
N GLY A 148 -5.59 -3.95 -0.28
CA GLY A 148 -5.77 -5.35 -0.63
C GLY A 148 -7.19 -5.86 -0.45
N GLY A 149 -7.41 -7.09 -0.88
CA GLY A 149 -8.73 -7.70 -0.98
C GLY A 149 -9.57 -7.19 -2.16
N SER A 150 -10.76 -7.78 -2.31
CA SER A 150 -11.76 -7.39 -3.32
C SER A 150 -13.18 -7.80 -2.88
N PHE A 151 -14.19 -7.08 -3.34
CA PHE A 151 -15.60 -7.39 -3.10
C PHE A 151 -16.34 -7.73 -4.40
N LYS A 152 -16.46 -6.76 -5.32
CA LYS A 152 -17.14 -6.91 -6.62
C LYS A 152 -16.15 -7.11 -7.76
N SER A 153 -14.88 -6.79 -7.54
CA SER A 153 -13.82 -6.95 -8.53
C SER A 153 -13.34 -8.40 -8.63
N HIS A 154 -12.71 -8.75 -9.75
CA HIS A 154 -11.96 -10.00 -9.85
C HIS A 154 -10.60 -9.86 -9.15
N GLY A 155 -10.02 -10.99 -8.74
CA GLY A 155 -8.66 -11.00 -8.19
C GLY A 155 -7.60 -10.68 -9.25
N ASN A 156 -6.38 -10.38 -8.82
CA ASN A 156 -5.22 -10.16 -9.68
C ASN A 156 -4.18 -11.29 -9.58
N CYS A 157 -4.27 -12.14 -8.53
CA CYS A 157 -3.41 -13.30 -8.36
C CYS A 157 -4.14 -14.62 -8.63
N SER A 158 -5.43 -14.67 -8.27
CA SER A 158 -6.36 -15.73 -8.65
C SER A 158 -7.65 -15.12 -9.18
N PRO A 159 -8.61 -15.90 -9.72
CA PRO A 159 -9.89 -15.35 -10.14
C PRO A 159 -10.64 -14.56 -9.05
N VAL A 160 -10.37 -14.83 -7.77
CA VAL A 160 -11.11 -14.25 -6.64
C VAL A 160 -10.25 -13.56 -5.59
N ALA A 161 -8.92 -13.70 -5.65
CA ALA A 161 -8.03 -13.19 -4.61
C ALA A 161 -7.10 -12.09 -5.14
N GLU A 162 -7.00 -11.04 -4.34
CA GLU A 162 -6.01 -9.98 -4.48
C GLU A 162 -4.66 -10.45 -3.88
N TYR A 163 -3.55 -10.01 -4.45
CA TYR A 163 -2.19 -10.46 -4.16
C TYR A 163 -1.80 -10.43 -2.68
N ASN A 164 -1.94 -9.30 -1.97
CA ASN A 164 -1.51 -9.19 -0.57
C ASN A 164 -2.22 -10.19 0.33
N TYR A 165 -3.53 -10.37 0.10
CA TYR A 165 -4.37 -11.31 0.85
C TYR A 165 -4.17 -12.74 0.36
N TRP A 166 -3.76 -12.94 -0.89
CA TRP A 166 -3.38 -14.23 -1.42
C TRP A 166 -1.97 -14.67 -0.97
N CYS A 167 -1.04 -13.75 -0.76
CA CYS A 167 0.32 -14.06 -0.35
C CYS A 167 0.35 -14.63 1.07
N ASP A 168 -0.40 -14.03 2.01
CA ASP A 168 -0.58 -14.56 3.35
C ASP A 168 -2.06 -14.51 3.81
N PRO A 169 -2.90 -15.44 3.32
CA PRO A 169 -4.33 -15.46 3.65
C PRO A 169 -4.57 -15.76 5.13
N ASP A 170 -3.71 -16.58 5.76
CA ASP A 170 -3.80 -16.89 7.19
C ASP A 170 -3.50 -15.65 8.03
N ALA A 171 -2.50 -14.83 7.67
CA ALA A 171 -2.25 -13.57 8.35
C ALA A 171 -3.43 -12.61 8.23
N ALA A 172 -3.96 -12.42 7.02
CA ALA A 172 -5.12 -11.56 6.81
C ALA A 172 -6.34 -12.06 7.60
N ALA A 173 -6.63 -13.37 7.58
CA ALA A 173 -7.72 -13.96 8.34
C ALA A 173 -7.58 -13.74 9.86
N VAL A 174 -6.37 -13.93 10.39
CA VAL A 174 -6.06 -13.70 11.81
C VAL A 174 -6.25 -12.23 12.18
N VAL A 175 -5.74 -11.30 11.38
CA VAL A 175 -5.88 -9.86 11.67
C VAL A 175 -7.35 -9.44 11.64
N TYR A 176 -8.14 -9.86 10.65
CA TYR A 176 -9.58 -9.57 10.57
C TYR A 176 -10.36 -10.14 11.76
N ASP A 177 -10.04 -11.37 12.19
CA ASP A 177 -10.67 -12.00 13.36
C ASP A 177 -10.32 -11.27 14.67
N LEU A 178 -9.06 -10.92 14.87
CA LEU A 178 -8.62 -10.21 16.07
C LEU A 178 -9.18 -8.78 16.14
N PHE A 179 -9.21 -8.05 15.02
CA PHE A 179 -9.82 -6.72 14.95
C PHE A 179 -11.33 -6.77 15.21
N ALA A 180 -12.03 -7.76 14.65
CA ALA A 180 -13.44 -7.99 14.94
C ALA A 180 -13.70 -8.22 16.43
N LYS A 181 -12.87 -9.06 17.09
CA LYS A 181 -12.95 -9.31 18.54
C LYS A 181 -12.67 -8.07 19.38
N ALA A 182 -11.80 -7.19 18.91
CA ALA A 182 -11.50 -5.91 19.56
C ALA A 182 -12.57 -4.83 19.30
N GLY A 183 -13.54 -5.06 18.42
CA GLY A 183 -14.52 -4.06 18.00
C GLY A 183 -13.94 -2.96 17.12
N SER A 184 -12.78 -3.22 16.49
CA SER A 184 -12.09 -2.29 15.59
C SER A 184 -12.35 -2.68 14.14
N LYS A 185 -12.30 -1.68 13.23
CA LYS A 185 -12.52 -1.89 11.80
C LYS A 185 -11.23 -1.74 11.01
N ILE A 186 -11.11 -2.53 9.96
CA ILE A 186 -10.08 -2.39 8.93
C ILE A 186 -10.71 -1.66 7.73
N HIS A 187 -10.10 -0.57 7.28
CA HIS A 187 -10.48 0.09 6.04
C HIS A 187 -9.81 -0.64 4.88
N MET A 188 -10.60 -1.37 4.10
CA MET A 188 -10.12 -2.22 3.01
C MET A 188 -10.15 -1.44 1.70
N ILE A 189 -8.97 -1.12 1.19
CA ILE A 189 -8.73 -0.41 -0.08
C ILE A 189 -8.49 -1.49 -1.14
N GLY A 190 -9.58 -2.13 -1.55
CA GLY A 190 -9.53 -3.29 -2.44
C GLY A 190 -9.50 -2.94 -3.93
N LEU A 191 -9.39 -3.97 -4.75
CA LEU A 191 -9.36 -3.88 -6.22
C LEU A 191 -10.63 -3.24 -6.84
N ASP A 192 -11.70 -3.11 -6.07
CA ASP A 192 -12.92 -2.39 -6.44
C ASP A 192 -12.65 -0.92 -6.74
N VAL A 193 -11.71 -0.30 -6.03
CA VAL A 193 -11.37 1.13 -6.19
C VAL A 193 -9.98 1.33 -6.77
N THR A 194 -9.01 0.48 -6.43
CA THR A 194 -7.62 0.70 -6.87
C THR A 194 -7.47 0.53 -8.38
N ARG A 195 -8.24 -0.36 -9.01
CA ARG A 195 -8.22 -0.57 -10.47
C ARG A 195 -8.64 0.66 -11.28
N GLU A 196 -9.33 1.63 -10.68
CA GLU A 196 -9.66 2.91 -11.34
C GLU A 196 -8.48 3.90 -11.33
N ILE A 197 -7.43 3.62 -10.55
CA ILE A 197 -6.26 4.47 -10.40
C ILE A 197 -5.18 4.03 -11.39
N VAL A 198 -5.39 4.37 -12.66
CA VAL A 198 -4.47 4.03 -13.75
C VAL A 198 -3.52 5.19 -14.05
N LEU A 199 -2.23 4.99 -13.84
CA LEU A 199 -1.21 5.91 -14.32
C LEU A 199 -1.03 5.68 -15.83
N THR A 200 -1.64 6.53 -16.64
CA THR A 200 -1.54 6.46 -18.10
C THR A 200 -0.20 7.01 -18.59
N PRO A 201 0.25 6.63 -19.80
CA PRO A 201 1.43 7.24 -20.42
C PRO A 201 1.33 8.76 -20.55
N ASN A 202 0.13 9.28 -20.80
CA ASN A 202 -0.12 10.73 -20.89
C ASN A 202 0.06 11.42 -19.54
N ARG A 203 -0.46 10.83 -18.45
CA ARG A 203 -0.26 11.34 -17.09
C ARG A 203 1.23 11.34 -16.76
N LEU A 204 1.93 10.25 -17.03
CA LEU A 204 3.37 10.15 -16.77
C LEU A 204 4.19 11.19 -17.55
N GLU A 205 3.96 11.34 -18.86
CA GLU A 205 4.63 12.37 -19.65
C GLU A 205 4.29 13.78 -19.14
N TYR A 206 3.04 14.02 -18.74
CA TYR A 206 2.64 15.27 -18.12
C TYR A 206 3.42 15.54 -16.81
N MET A 207 3.58 14.54 -15.93
CA MET A 207 4.40 14.63 -14.72
C MET A 207 5.86 15.00 -15.06
N CYS A 208 6.47 14.37 -16.08
CA CYS A 208 7.81 14.69 -16.57
C CYS A 208 7.94 16.13 -17.08
N ARG A 209 6.86 16.73 -17.60
CA ARG A 209 6.86 18.15 -17.99
C ARG A 209 6.81 19.10 -16.81
N LEU A 210 6.08 18.74 -15.75
CA LEU A 210 5.91 19.60 -14.59
C LEU A 210 7.10 19.55 -13.63
N ASP A 211 7.71 18.37 -13.50
CA ASP A 211 8.89 18.12 -12.67
C ASP A 211 9.76 17.07 -13.37
N PRO A 212 10.76 17.49 -14.17
CA PRO A 212 11.57 16.57 -14.97
C PRO A 212 12.34 15.55 -14.13
N GLU A 213 12.81 15.92 -12.93
CA GLU A 213 13.59 15.01 -12.09
C GLU A 213 12.68 13.95 -11.46
N MET A 214 11.60 14.37 -10.82
CA MET A 214 10.67 13.45 -10.17
C MET A 214 9.88 12.61 -11.18
N GLY A 215 9.46 13.22 -12.29
CA GLY A 215 8.79 12.51 -13.38
C GLY A 215 9.69 11.45 -14.00
N GLU A 216 10.99 11.72 -14.19
CA GLU A 216 11.93 10.71 -14.67
C GLU A 216 12.09 9.55 -13.69
N PHE A 217 12.16 9.85 -12.39
CA PHE A 217 12.23 8.83 -11.36
C PHE A 217 11.01 7.90 -11.42
N ILE A 218 9.80 8.48 -11.47
CA ILE A 218 8.55 7.73 -11.58
C ILE A 218 8.54 6.92 -12.89
N ARG A 219 8.94 7.51 -14.01
CA ARG A 219 8.99 6.81 -15.30
C ARG A 219 9.86 5.57 -15.26
N LYS A 220 11.02 5.65 -14.61
CA LYS A 220 11.92 4.51 -14.47
C LYS A 220 11.33 3.37 -13.67
N ILE A 221 10.65 3.66 -12.56
CA ILE A 221 10.07 2.60 -11.73
C ILE A 221 8.78 2.04 -12.33
N THR A 222 8.02 2.82 -13.12
CA THR A 222 6.74 2.37 -13.67
C THR A 222 6.81 1.79 -15.08
N GLY A 223 7.92 1.97 -15.80
CA GLY A 223 8.04 1.53 -17.20
C GLY A 223 7.76 0.04 -17.38
N PHE A 224 8.48 -0.81 -16.65
CA PHE A 224 8.26 -2.25 -16.62
C PHE A 224 6.82 -2.63 -16.23
N TYR A 225 6.23 -1.88 -15.28
CA TYR A 225 4.88 -2.14 -14.78
C TYR A 225 3.80 -1.83 -15.82
N MET A 226 4.03 -0.84 -16.69
CA MET A 226 3.12 -0.54 -17.80
C MET A 226 3.12 -1.67 -18.84
N ASP A 227 4.28 -2.22 -19.15
CA ASP A 227 4.39 -3.36 -20.08
C ASP A 227 3.69 -4.60 -19.51
N PHE A 228 3.90 -4.91 -18.23
CA PHE A 228 3.20 -5.99 -17.53
C PHE A 228 1.67 -5.86 -17.60
N HIS A 229 1.12 -4.68 -17.29
CA HIS A 229 -0.33 -4.45 -17.31
C HIS A 229 -0.93 -4.53 -18.71
N TRP A 230 -0.17 -4.12 -19.73
CA TRP A 230 -0.58 -4.30 -21.11
C TRP A 230 -0.66 -5.80 -21.47
N GLU A 231 0.36 -6.59 -21.12
CA GLU A 231 0.42 -8.01 -21.44
C GLU A 231 -0.63 -8.85 -20.70
N GLN A 232 -0.88 -8.55 -19.42
CA GLN A 232 -1.80 -9.34 -18.59
C GLN A 232 -3.27 -8.91 -18.74
N GLU A 233 -3.54 -7.60 -18.76
CA GLU A 233 -4.89 -7.07 -18.63
C GLU A 233 -5.32 -6.17 -19.82
N GLY A 234 -4.40 -5.87 -20.75
CA GLY A 234 -4.69 -4.99 -21.90
C GLY A 234 -4.88 -3.51 -21.50
N ILE A 235 -4.37 -3.11 -20.34
CA ILE A 235 -4.48 -1.74 -19.82
C ILE A 235 -3.38 -0.87 -20.44
N ILE A 236 -3.75 0.32 -20.92
CA ILE A 236 -2.78 1.32 -21.41
C ILE A 236 -2.34 2.18 -20.22
N GLY A 237 -1.30 1.73 -19.52
CA GLY A 237 -0.78 2.32 -18.29
C GLY A 237 -0.53 1.24 -17.24
N CYS A 238 -0.41 1.64 -15.98
CA CYS A 238 -0.34 0.70 -14.86
C CYS A 238 -1.28 1.12 -13.73
N VAL A 239 -1.86 0.15 -13.03
CA VAL A 239 -2.69 0.41 -11.84
C VAL A 239 -1.74 0.68 -10.68
N ILE A 240 -1.87 1.81 -9.99
CA ILE A 240 -1.03 2.15 -8.83
C ILE A 240 -1.87 2.05 -7.54
N ASN A 241 -1.84 0.89 -6.89
CA ASN A 241 -2.81 0.56 -5.86
C ASN A 241 -2.57 1.30 -4.54
N ASP A 242 -1.36 1.16 -4.02
CA ASP A 242 -0.98 1.60 -2.68
C ASP A 242 -1.09 3.11 -2.43
N PRO A 243 -0.80 4.00 -3.40
CA PRO A 243 -1.00 5.42 -3.22
C PRO A 243 -2.44 5.78 -2.84
N LEU A 244 -3.44 5.01 -3.30
CA LEU A 244 -4.84 5.29 -2.96
C LEU A 244 -5.09 5.07 -1.46
N ALA A 245 -4.45 4.09 -0.83
CA ALA A 245 -4.58 3.84 0.60
C ALA A 245 -4.07 5.03 1.43
N VAL A 246 -2.92 5.59 1.05
CA VAL A 246 -2.37 6.80 1.67
C VAL A 246 -3.27 8.02 1.42
N ALA A 247 -3.74 8.21 0.18
CA ALA A 247 -4.63 9.31 -0.17
C ALA A 247 -5.94 9.26 0.62
N TYR A 248 -6.57 8.08 0.70
CA TYR A 248 -7.79 7.85 1.47
C TYR A 248 -7.57 8.03 2.98
N PHE A 249 -6.41 7.63 3.50
CA PHE A 249 -6.06 7.89 4.90
C PHE A 249 -6.01 9.39 5.22
N ILE A 250 -5.47 10.21 4.30
CA ILE A 250 -5.38 11.66 4.46
C ILE A 250 -6.75 12.33 4.26
N ASP A 251 -7.45 11.98 3.18
CA ASP A 251 -8.72 12.57 2.77
C ASP A 251 -9.76 11.48 2.50
N ARG A 252 -10.67 11.29 3.46
CA ARG A 252 -11.76 10.29 3.37
C ARG A 252 -12.68 10.49 2.18
N SER A 253 -12.76 11.70 1.63
CA SER A 253 -13.62 11.98 0.49
C SER A 253 -13.03 11.57 -0.86
N MET A 254 -11.85 10.92 -0.86
CA MET A 254 -11.30 10.23 -2.03
C MET A 254 -12.12 9.01 -2.44
N CYS A 255 -12.74 8.33 -1.47
CA CYS A 255 -13.45 7.09 -1.72
C CYS A 255 -14.73 7.00 -0.87
N ASP A 256 -15.72 6.28 -1.36
CA ASP A 256 -16.91 5.92 -0.59
C ASP A 256 -17.14 4.40 -0.57
N GLY A 257 -18.04 3.95 0.30
CA GLY A 257 -18.30 2.55 0.53
C GLY A 257 -19.27 2.28 1.68
N PHE A 258 -19.13 1.13 2.31
CA PHE A 258 -20.03 0.70 3.39
C PHE A 258 -19.30 -0.17 4.42
N ASP A 259 -19.89 -0.27 5.61
CA ASP A 259 -19.34 -1.11 6.68
C ASP A 259 -19.93 -2.52 6.55
N SER A 260 -19.10 -3.54 6.63
CA SER A 260 -19.53 -4.94 6.57
C SER A 260 -18.66 -5.84 7.44
N PHE A 261 -19.23 -6.97 7.85
CA PHE A 261 -18.43 -8.08 8.35
C PHE A 261 -17.78 -8.80 7.17
N THR A 262 -16.50 -9.09 7.30
CA THR A 262 -15.66 -9.69 6.27
C THR A 262 -14.77 -10.75 6.90
N VAL A 263 -14.61 -11.87 6.19
CA VAL A 263 -13.65 -12.93 6.51
C VAL A 263 -12.75 -13.20 5.32
N VAL A 264 -11.55 -13.70 5.56
CA VAL A 264 -10.63 -14.12 4.49
C VAL A 264 -10.63 -15.64 4.43
N ALA A 265 -10.85 -16.20 3.24
CA ALA A 265 -10.77 -17.64 3.02
C ALA A 265 -9.29 -18.09 3.01
N THR A 266 -8.94 -19.06 3.84
CA THR A 266 -7.54 -19.54 3.99
C THR A 266 -7.24 -20.84 3.26
N ASP A 267 -8.24 -21.46 2.63
CA ASP A 267 -8.07 -22.71 1.90
C ASP A 267 -8.98 -22.83 0.67
N GLY A 268 -8.80 -23.93 -0.06
CA GLY A 268 -9.60 -24.27 -1.24
C GLY A 268 -9.31 -23.39 -2.46
N VAL A 269 -10.18 -23.50 -3.47
CA VAL A 269 -10.04 -22.73 -4.74
C VAL A 269 -10.25 -21.23 -4.55
N CYS A 270 -10.84 -20.82 -3.43
CA CYS A 270 -11.10 -19.44 -3.07
C CYS A 270 -10.06 -18.86 -2.09
N ARG A 271 -8.91 -19.52 -1.90
CA ARG A 271 -7.86 -19.06 -0.99
C ARG A 271 -7.47 -17.60 -1.27
N GLY A 272 -7.46 -16.77 -0.23
CA GLY A 272 -7.19 -15.32 -0.28
C GLY A 272 -8.42 -14.46 -0.59
N GLN A 273 -9.58 -15.04 -0.88
CA GLN A 273 -10.80 -14.26 -1.13
C GLN A 273 -11.28 -13.58 0.15
N THR A 274 -11.53 -12.28 0.07
CA THR A 274 -12.29 -11.52 1.06
C THR A 274 -13.79 -11.74 0.87
N VAL A 275 -14.40 -12.49 1.77
CA VAL A 275 -15.83 -12.79 1.76
C VAL A 275 -16.57 -11.72 2.56
N VAL A 276 -17.10 -10.73 1.83
CA VAL A 276 -17.83 -9.58 2.38
C VAL A 276 -19.33 -9.89 2.51
N ASP A 277 -19.85 -9.84 3.74
CA ASP A 277 -21.26 -10.11 4.04
C ASP A 277 -22.19 -8.91 3.80
N SER A 278 -22.19 -8.42 2.57
CA SER A 278 -22.98 -7.23 2.16
C SER A 278 -24.50 -7.35 2.41
N MET A 279 -25.01 -8.58 2.53
CA MET A 279 -26.42 -8.87 2.78
C MET A 279 -26.71 -9.24 4.25
N ASN A 280 -25.70 -9.17 5.12
CA ASN A 280 -25.79 -9.42 6.56
C ASN A 280 -26.37 -10.80 6.93
N PHE A 281 -25.95 -11.85 6.22
CA PHE A 281 -26.36 -13.23 6.50
C PHE A 281 -25.84 -13.75 7.85
N TRP A 282 -24.62 -13.38 8.24
CA TRP A 282 -24.01 -13.83 9.49
C TRP A 282 -24.44 -13.03 10.71
N LYS A 283 -25.08 -11.87 10.52
CA LYS A 283 -25.60 -11.01 11.61
C LYS A 283 -24.51 -10.66 12.64
N LYS A 284 -23.31 -10.35 12.13
CA LYS A 284 -22.16 -9.93 12.94
C LYS A 284 -21.97 -8.43 12.80
N GLU A 285 -21.44 -7.81 13.86
CA GLU A 285 -21.02 -6.41 13.80
C GLU A 285 -19.94 -6.22 12.72
N PRO A 286 -20.00 -5.14 11.92
CA PRO A 286 -18.99 -4.88 10.91
C PRO A 286 -17.57 -4.76 11.47
N ASN A 287 -16.64 -5.51 10.88
CA ASN A 287 -15.20 -5.45 11.19
C ASN A 287 -14.38 -4.76 10.09
N SER A 288 -15.03 -4.29 9.03
CA SER A 288 -14.35 -3.61 7.94
C SER A 288 -15.19 -2.51 7.31
N ARG A 289 -14.51 -1.51 6.75
CA ARG A 289 -15.06 -0.53 5.81
C ARG A 289 -14.61 -0.96 4.42
N ILE A 290 -15.56 -1.33 3.57
CA ILE A 290 -15.33 -1.77 2.20
C ILE A 290 -15.51 -0.58 1.28
N LEU A 291 -14.48 -0.21 0.53
CA LEU A 291 -14.56 0.86 -0.45
C LEU A 291 -15.00 0.32 -1.81
N THR A 292 -15.88 1.05 -2.49
CA THR A 292 -16.45 0.64 -3.78
C THR A 292 -16.53 1.75 -4.81
N GLU A 293 -16.24 3.00 -4.43
CA GLU A 293 -16.25 4.14 -5.33
C GLU A 293 -15.01 4.99 -5.04
N THR A 294 -14.39 5.52 -6.09
CA THR A 294 -13.24 6.43 -5.98
C THR A 294 -13.31 7.54 -7.03
N ASP A 295 -12.67 8.67 -6.74
CA ASP A 295 -12.52 9.77 -7.70
C ASP A 295 -11.07 9.78 -8.21
N SER A 296 -10.85 9.11 -9.36
CA SER A 296 -9.53 8.96 -9.97
C SER A 296 -8.90 10.31 -10.35
N GLU A 297 -9.67 11.26 -10.89
CA GLU A 297 -9.15 12.59 -11.24
C GLU A 297 -8.71 13.36 -9.99
N ARG A 298 -9.52 13.33 -8.94
CA ARG A 298 -9.17 13.95 -7.66
C ARG A 298 -7.95 13.30 -7.04
N PHE A 299 -7.84 11.97 -7.10
CA PHE A 299 -6.67 11.25 -6.65
C PHE A 299 -5.42 11.73 -7.40
N PHE A 300 -5.42 11.74 -8.74
CA PHE A 300 -4.24 12.13 -9.51
C PHE A 300 -3.86 13.59 -9.29
N ALA A 301 -4.84 14.49 -9.17
CA ALA A 301 -4.57 15.87 -8.79
C ALA A 301 -3.84 15.96 -7.44
N PHE A 302 -4.34 15.24 -6.43
CA PHE A 302 -3.75 15.21 -5.09
C PHE A 302 -2.36 14.56 -5.10
N PHE A 303 -2.20 13.44 -5.78
CA PHE A 303 -0.94 12.72 -5.93
C PHE A 303 0.13 13.62 -6.56
N MET A 304 -0.19 14.28 -7.67
CA MET A 304 0.74 15.20 -8.34
C MET A 304 1.06 16.44 -7.49
N GLU A 305 0.08 16.99 -6.75
CA GLU A 305 0.30 18.11 -5.80
C GLU A 305 1.35 17.76 -4.73
N ARG A 306 1.33 16.51 -4.26
CA ARG A 306 2.20 16.04 -3.20
C ARG A 306 3.56 15.60 -3.74
N VAL A 307 3.60 14.87 -4.85
CA VAL A 307 4.84 14.24 -5.32
C VAL A 307 5.70 15.19 -6.15
N LEU A 308 5.10 16.10 -6.92
CA LEU A 308 5.84 16.99 -7.81
C LEU A 308 6.24 18.31 -7.15
N ARG A 309 7.26 18.95 -7.73
CA ARG A 309 7.71 20.31 -7.41
C ARG A 309 7.80 21.15 -8.67
N LYS A 310 7.73 22.47 -8.48
CA LYS A 310 8.11 23.44 -9.51
C LYS A 310 9.62 23.60 -9.53
N ASN A 311 10.13 24.16 -10.62
CA ASN A 311 11.57 24.47 -10.77
C ASN A 311 12.11 25.40 -9.68
N ASP A 312 11.26 26.21 -9.04
CA ASP A 312 11.63 27.08 -7.91
C ASP A 312 11.53 26.38 -6.54
N GLY A 313 11.23 25.09 -6.52
CA GLY A 313 11.06 24.26 -5.32
C GLY A 313 9.69 24.40 -4.65
N SER A 314 8.81 25.27 -5.14
CA SER A 314 7.47 25.41 -4.58
C SER A 314 6.54 24.25 -4.99
N ARG A 315 5.44 24.09 -4.23
CA ARG A 315 4.42 23.07 -4.51
C ARG A 315 3.52 23.52 -5.66
N TRP A 316 3.08 22.55 -6.45
CA TRP A 316 1.93 22.71 -7.33
C TRP A 316 0.65 22.84 -6.49
N LYS A 317 -0.38 23.46 -7.06
CA LYS A 317 -1.75 23.48 -6.53
C LYS A 317 -2.70 22.81 -7.51
N LYS A 318 -3.79 22.23 -7.00
CA LYS A 318 -4.81 21.55 -7.81
C LYS A 318 -5.29 22.35 -9.02
N ASP A 319 -5.52 23.65 -8.87
CA ASP A 319 -5.99 24.55 -9.92
C ASP A 319 -4.95 24.88 -11.01
N GLU A 320 -3.69 24.50 -10.80
CA GLU A 320 -2.61 24.70 -11.76
C GLU A 320 -2.43 23.53 -12.73
N PHE A 321 -3.01 22.35 -12.42
CA PHE A 321 -2.99 21.20 -13.31
C PHE A 321 -4.02 21.38 -14.43
N LYS A 322 -3.50 21.68 -15.63
CA LYS A 322 -4.32 21.88 -16.83
C LYS A 322 -4.58 20.54 -17.51
N LEU A 323 -5.80 20.35 -18.00
CA LEU A 323 -6.20 19.21 -18.84
C LEU A 323 -6.13 17.84 -18.14
N LEU A 324 -6.14 17.77 -16.80
CA LEU A 324 -6.06 16.49 -16.07
C LEU A 324 -7.15 15.48 -16.48
N HIS A 325 -8.36 15.99 -16.79
CA HIS A 325 -9.50 15.20 -17.28
C HIS A 325 -9.31 14.64 -18.71
N GLU A 326 -8.32 15.13 -19.45
CA GLU A 326 -7.96 14.65 -20.79
C GLU A 326 -6.81 13.62 -20.78
N LEU A 327 -6.20 13.37 -19.60
CA LEU A 327 -5.01 12.52 -19.43
C LEU A 327 -5.33 11.11 -18.96
#